data_AF-A0AAD6M825-F1
#
_entry.id   AF-A0AAD6M825-F1
#
_cell.length_a   1.000
_cell.length_b   1.000
_cell.length_c   1.000
_cell.angle_alpha   90.00
_cell.angle_beta   90.00
_cell.angle_gamma   90.00
#
_symmetry.space_group_name_H-M   'P 1'
#
loop_
_entity.id
_entity.type
_entity.pdbx_description
1 polymer ?
#
loop_
_entity_poly.entity_id
_entity_poly.type
_entity_poly.pdbx_seq_one_letter_code
_entity_poly.pdbx_strand_id
1 'polypeptide(L)'
;MGISRTHKSSNGVSTKWVFLFCIASFLLGVLVVNRFWDIPDPGQMDDEASSLKKDQLTAKHPTVDCQKQENAVQAGDILSQVSQTHDVIMALDKTISSMEVQLASARAAKSDNENVSPMVIKSGNEHLKERPKVFFVMGIITAFSSRKRRDSIRETWMPKGEELKKLETEKGIIIRFVIGHSASPGGVLDRAIEAEDEQHKDFLRLNHVEGYHELSSKTQLYFSTAVAMWDADFYIKVDDDVHINLGMVGSTLARHRSKPRVYIGCMKSGPVLAQKGVKYHEPEYWKFGEEGNKYFRHATGQIYAISKDLATYISVNR
;
A
#
# COMPACT_ATOMS: atom_id res chain seq x y z
N MET A 1 -57.17 -0.28 -62.36
CA MET A 1 -56.69 -1.50 -61.69
C MET A 1 -55.90 -1.08 -60.46
N GLY A 2 -56.48 -1.27 -59.28
CA GLY A 2 -55.84 -0.95 -58.00
C GLY A 2 -54.81 -2.00 -57.62
N ILE A 3 -53.74 -1.57 -56.96
CA ILE A 3 -52.81 -2.45 -56.27
C ILE A 3 -52.79 -2.01 -54.81
N SER A 4 -53.44 -2.81 -53.98
CA SER A 4 -53.44 -2.71 -52.53
C SER A 4 -52.04 -3.04 -52.01
N ARG A 5 -51.49 -2.17 -51.15
CA ARG A 5 -50.34 -2.53 -50.31
C ARG A 5 -50.88 -3.13 -49.01
N THR A 6 -50.53 -4.38 -48.78
CA THR A 6 -50.82 -5.14 -47.57
C THR A 6 -50.01 -4.60 -46.38
N HIS A 7 -50.70 -4.20 -45.32
CA HIS A 7 -50.07 -3.90 -44.03
C HIS A 7 -49.58 -5.21 -43.39
N LYS A 8 -48.27 -5.30 -43.17
CA LYS A 8 -47.63 -6.38 -42.39
C LYS A 8 -47.93 -6.12 -40.91
N SER A 9 -48.60 -7.05 -40.22
CA SER A 9 -48.85 -6.92 -38.77
C SER A 9 -47.53 -7.08 -38.01
N SER A 10 -47.11 -6.03 -37.32
CA SER A 10 -46.02 -6.08 -36.36
C SER A 10 -46.45 -6.95 -35.17
N ASN A 11 -45.87 -8.15 -35.04
CA ASN A 11 -45.95 -8.96 -33.82
C ASN A 11 -45.10 -8.32 -32.71
N GLY A 12 -45.52 -7.13 -32.26
CA GLY A 12 -44.93 -6.44 -31.13
C GLY A 12 -45.53 -6.97 -29.82
N VAL A 13 -44.68 -7.28 -28.85
CA VAL A 13 -45.10 -7.59 -27.49
C VAL A 13 -45.85 -6.39 -26.93
N SER A 14 -47.09 -6.61 -26.44
CA SER A 14 -47.92 -5.53 -25.89
C SER A 14 -47.17 -4.79 -24.79
N THR A 15 -47.24 -3.47 -24.76
CA THR A 15 -46.63 -2.61 -23.73
C THR A 15 -46.98 -3.07 -22.31
N LYS A 16 -48.17 -3.63 -22.09
CA LYS A 16 -48.57 -4.23 -20.80
C LYS A 16 -47.68 -5.40 -20.36
N TRP A 17 -47.25 -6.23 -21.31
CA TRP A 17 -46.33 -7.34 -21.06
C TRP A 17 -44.91 -6.84 -20.79
N VAL A 18 -44.46 -5.79 -21.48
CA VAL A 18 -43.17 -5.16 -21.21
C VAL A 18 -43.13 -4.61 -19.78
N PHE A 19 -44.19 -3.91 -19.34
CA PHE A 19 -44.31 -3.42 -17.96
C PHE A 19 -44.28 -4.56 -16.93
N LEU A 20 -45.00 -5.66 -17.19
CA LEU A 20 -44.99 -6.84 -16.31
C LEU A 20 -43.59 -7.47 -16.22
N PHE A 21 -42.89 -7.63 -17.33
CA PHE A 21 -41.51 -8.16 -17.34
C PHE A 21 -40.53 -7.23 -16.61
N CYS A 22 -40.67 -5.91 -16.75
CA CYS A 22 -39.85 -4.94 -16.01
C CYS A 22 -40.07 -5.03 -14.49
N ILE A 23 -41.33 -5.11 -14.05
CA ILE A 23 -41.66 -5.22 -12.62
C ILE A 23 -41.15 -6.56 -12.07
N ALA A 24 -41.35 -7.67 -12.79
CA ALA A 24 -40.86 -8.98 -12.39
C ALA A 24 -39.33 -9.01 -12.28
N SER A 25 -38.62 -8.38 -13.22
CA SER A 25 -37.16 -8.27 -13.20
C SER A 25 -36.65 -7.42 -12.03
N PHE A 26 -37.37 -6.34 -11.70
CA PHE A 26 -37.05 -5.50 -10.55
C PHE A 26 -37.25 -6.24 -9.22
N LEU A 27 -38.38 -6.94 -9.05
CA LEU A 27 -38.65 -7.73 -7.84
C LEU A 27 -37.67 -8.89 -7.67
N LEU A 28 -37.29 -9.56 -8.77
CA LEU A 28 -36.27 -10.61 -8.74
C LEU A 28 -34.89 -10.03 -8.37
N GLY A 29 -34.55 -8.85 -8.90
CA GLY A 29 -33.34 -8.11 -8.54
C GLY A 29 -33.28 -7.73 -7.06
N VAL A 30 -34.39 -7.24 -6.49
CA VAL A 30 -34.48 -6.90 -5.05
C VAL A 30 -34.32 -8.14 -4.17
N LEU A 31 -34.91 -9.28 -4.55
CA LEU A 31 -34.75 -10.54 -3.82
C LEU A 31 -33.32 -11.09 -3.88
N VAL A 32 -32.63 -10.94 -5.02
CA VAL A 32 -31.23 -11.36 -5.16
C VAL A 32 -30.30 -10.44 -4.38
N VAL A 33 -30.56 -9.12 -4.36
CA VAL A 33 -29.76 -8.15 -3.59
C VAL A 33 -29.97 -8.35 -2.08
N ASN A 34 -31.21 -8.52 -1.62
CA ASN A 34 -31.50 -8.74 -0.20
C ASN A 34 -30.97 -10.09 0.32
N ARG A 35 -30.86 -11.12 -0.53
CA ARG A 35 -30.28 -12.42 -0.14
C ARG A 35 -28.75 -12.42 -0.08
N PHE A 36 -28.10 -11.46 -0.75
CA PHE A 36 -26.63 -11.30 -0.74
C PHE A 36 -26.13 -10.23 0.25
N TRP A 37 -27.03 -9.49 0.91
CA TRP A 37 -26.69 -8.40 1.84
C TRP A 37 -27.32 -8.56 3.23
N ASP A 38 -27.36 -9.79 3.76
CA ASP A 38 -27.45 -9.99 5.22
C ASP A 38 -26.03 -10.00 5.81
N ILE A 39 -25.44 -8.81 5.92
CA ILE A 39 -24.29 -8.55 6.79
C ILE A 39 -24.85 -7.88 8.04
N PRO A 40 -24.73 -8.47 9.25
CA PRO A 40 -25.07 -7.76 10.46
C PRO A 40 -24.04 -6.64 10.69
N ASP A 41 -24.56 -5.44 10.94
CA ASP A 41 -23.82 -4.22 11.29
C ASP A 41 -23.07 -4.42 12.63
N PRO A 42 -21.75 -4.18 12.74
CA PRO A 42 -21.02 -4.29 13.99
C PRO A 42 -21.09 -2.95 14.74
N GLY A 43 -22.25 -2.68 15.32
CA GLY A 43 -22.46 -1.56 16.23
C GLY A 43 -23.19 -2.02 17.47
N GLN A 44 -22.51 -1.95 18.61
CA GLN A 44 -22.96 -2.27 19.99
C GLN A 44 -22.77 -3.73 20.44
N MET A 45 -21.60 -4.01 21.03
CA MET A 45 -21.48 -4.89 22.20
C MET A 45 -20.27 -4.43 23.03
N ASP A 46 -20.46 -3.33 23.75
CA ASP A 46 -19.75 -3.06 25.01
C ASP A 46 -20.85 -2.82 26.06
N ASP A 47 -20.58 -3.26 27.29
CA ASP A 47 -21.42 -3.21 28.50
C ASP A 47 -22.43 -4.35 28.71
N GLU A 48 -21.94 -5.51 29.19
CA GLU A 48 -22.51 -6.20 30.37
C GLU A 48 -21.72 -7.48 30.69
N ALA A 49 -20.73 -7.39 31.60
CA ALA A 49 -20.34 -8.50 32.48
C ALA A 49 -19.37 -8.03 33.58
N SER A 50 -19.77 -7.00 34.32
CA SER A 50 -19.14 -6.69 35.62
C SER A 50 -20.22 -6.63 36.69
N SER A 51 -20.60 -7.76 37.27
CA SER A 51 -20.85 -7.87 38.71
C SER A 51 -21.26 -9.29 39.13
N LEU A 52 -20.74 -9.70 40.30
CA LEU A 52 -21.26 -10.73 41.21
C LEU A 52 -21.09 -12.20 40.74
N LYS A 53 -20.38 -13.10 41.43
CA LYS A 53 -20.12 -13.23 42.87
C LYS A 53 -18.90 -14.12 43.15
N LYS A 54 -18.19 -13.77 44.23
CA LYS A 54 -17.40 -14.66 45.10
C LYS A 54 -18.20 -15.93 45.42
N ASP A 55 -17.57 -17.10 45.36
CA ASP A 55 -17.39 -17.94 46.55
C ASP A 55 -16.34 -19.05 46.35
N GLN A 56 -15.36 -19.01 47.27
CA GLN A 56 -14.61 -20.08 47.94
C GLN A 56 -14.07 -21.32 47.19
N LEU A 57 -12.73 -21.37 47.18
CA LEU A 57 -11.89 -22.41 47.82
C LEU A 57 -12.38 -23.86 47.74
N THR A 58 -11.71 -24.67 46.92
CA THR A 58 -10.97 -25.88 47.36
C THR A 58 -10.29 -26.55 46.15
N ALA A 59 -9.03 -26.18 45.86
CA ALA A 59 -8.16 -26.99 45.01
C ALA A 59 -7.29 -27.87 45.92
N LYS A 60 -7.56 -29.18 45.95
CA LYS A 60 -6.62 -30.19 46.46
C LYS A 60 -5.52 -30.37 45.41
N HIS A 61 -4.34 -29.83 45.65
CA HIS A 61 -3.12 -30.27 44.96
C HIS A 61 -2.62 -31.58 45.60
N PRO A 62 -2.19 -32.58 44.81
CA PRO A 62 -1.22 -33.54 45.30
C PRO A 62 0.14 -32.83 45.38
N THR A 63 0.67 -32.74 46.59
CA THR A 63 2.06 -32.37 46.86
C THR A 63 2.99 -33.42 46.25
N VAL A 64 3.62 -33.09 45.13
CA VAL A 64 4.86 -33.73 44.70
C VAL A 64 5.98 -32.92 45.36
N ASP A 65 6.60 -33.54 46.35
CA ASP A 65 7.79 -33.05 47.02
C ASP A 65 8.98 -33.14 46.03
N CYS A 66 9.34 -32.02 45.42
CA CYS A 66 10.59 -31.91 44.67
C CYS A 66 11.65 -31.34 45.61
N GLN A 67 12.43 -32.25 46.18
CA GLN A 67 13.66 -31.93 46.87
C GLN A 67 14.52 -30.98 46.03
N LYS A 68 14.96 -29.88 46.65
CA LYS A 68 15.98 -28.97 46.12
C LYS A 68 17.21 -29.78 45.73
N GLN A 69 17.54 -29.79 44.44
CA GLN A 69 18.83 -30.23 43.97
C GLN A 69 19.29 -29.26 42.87
N GLU A 70 20.19 -28.36 43.28
CA GLU A 70 21.24 -27.58 42.57
C GLU A 70 21.08 -27.05 41.12
N ASN A 71 20.01 -27.37 40.39
CA ASN A 71 19.86 -27.09 38.95
C ASN A 71 19.06 -25.82 38.63
N ALA A 72 18.49 -25.14 39.63
CA ALA A 72 17.70 -23.91 39.43
C ALA A 72 18.57 -22.69 39.09
N VAL A 73 19.81 -22.64 39.58
CA VAL A 73 20.79 -21.61 39.23
C VAL A 73 21.25 -21.80 37.78
N GLN A 74 21.49 -23.05 37.38
CA GLN A 74 21.95 -23.40 36.04
C GLN A 74 20.88 -23.17 34.97
N ALA A 75 19.60 -23.42 35.26
CA ALA A 75 18.50 -23.12 34.35
C ALA A 75 18.25 -21.61 34.17
N GLY A 76 18.39 -20.82 35.24
CA GLY A 76 18.34 -19.35 35.18
C GLY A 76 19.51 -18.75 34.38
N ASP A 77 20.71 -19.30 34.58
CA ASP A 77 21.91 -18.93 33.82
C ASP A 77 21.77 -19.30 32.33
N ILE A 78 21.21 -20.47 32.01
CA ILE A 78 20.96 -20.87 30.61
C ILE A 78 19.92 -19.95 29.95
N LEU A 79 18.80 -19.64 30.61
CA LEU A 79 17.79 -18.72 30.08
C LEU A 79 18.35 -17.30 29.89
N SER A 80 19.19 -16.84 30.82
CA SER A 80 19.90 -15.56 30.71
C SER A 80 20.87 -15.56 29.53
N GLN A 81 21.66 -16.62 29.36
CA GLN A 81 22.57 -16.78 28.21
C GLN A 81 21.83 -16.85 26.88
N VAL A 82 20.68 -17.53 26.82
CA VAL A 82 19.83 -17.59 25.62
C VAL A 82 19.27 -16.21 25.28
N SER A 83 18.79 -15.45 26.28
CA SER A 83 18.32 -14.08 26.10
C SER A 83 19.46 -13.17 25.59
N GLN A 84 20.64 -13.24 26.19
CA GLN A 84 21.81 -12.47 25.74
C GLN A 84 22.23 -12.84 24.32
N THR A 85 22.16 -14.13 23.97
CA THR A 85 22.46 -14.59 22.60
C THR A 85 21.46 -14.03 21.60
N HIS A 86 20.18 -14.00 21.96
CA HIS A 86 19.13 -13.41 21.12
C HIS A 86 19.34 -11.89 20.93
N ASP A 87 19.73 -11.17 21.98
CA ASP A 87 20.06 -9.75 21.90
C ASP A 87 21.27 -9.49 20.96
N VAL A 88 22.29 -10.35 21.03
CA VAL A 88 23.45 -10.29 20.13
C VAL A 88 23.04 -10.56 18.68
N ILE A 89 22.18 -11.55 18.43
CA ILE A 89 21.66 -11.85 17.09
C ILE A 89 20.87 -10.65 16.54
N MET A 90 19.95 -10.08 17.32
CA MET A 90 19.20 -8.89 16.91
C MET A 90 20.11 -7.70 16.60
N ALA A 91 21.16 -7.50 17.40
CA ALA A 91 22.13 -6.43 17.17
C ALA A 91 22.95 -6.67 15.88
N LEU A 92 23.31 -7.93 15.60
CA LEU A 92 24.00 -8.31 14.39
C LEU A 92 23.12 -8.12 13.16
N ASP A 93 21.87 -8.59 13.19
CA ASP A 93 20.90 -8.41 12.11
C ASP A 93 20.69 -6.92 11.81
N LYS A 94 20.54 -6.08 12.84
CA LYS A 94 20.45 -4.63 12.69
C LYS A 94 21.69 -4.04 12.02
N THR A 95 22.87 -4.58 12.34
CA THR A 95 24.14 -4.14 11.74
C THR A 95 24.22 -4.57 10.28
N ILE A 96 23.85 -5.82 9.96
CA ILE A 96 23.79 -6.33 8.59
C ILE A 96 22.83 -5.49 7.75
N SER A 97 21.59 -5.29 8.18
CA SER A 97 20.63 -4.46 7.45
C SER A 97 21.11 -3.02 7.29
N SER A 98 21.80 -2.45 8.29
CA SER A 98 22.41 -1.13 8.17
C SER A 98 23.51 -1.11 7.10
N MET A 99 24.35 -2.13 7.04
CA MET A 99 25.41 -2.27 6.03
C MET A 99 24.84 -2.50 4.63
N GLU A 100 23.79 -3.32 4.48
CA GLU A 100 23.11 -3.58 3.21
C GLU A 100 22.51 -2.30 2.61
N VAL A 101 21.86 -1.47 3.44
CA VAL A 101 21.33 -0.16 3.02
C VAL A 101 22.46 0.80 2.62
N GLN A 102 23.56 0.84 3.39
CA GLN A 102 24.73 1.65 3.05
C GLN A 102 25.38 1.19 1.75
N LEU A 103 25.49 -0.12 1.53
CA LEU A 103 26.02 -0.72 0.31
C LEU A 103 25.14 -0.37 -0.90
N ALA A 104 23.81 -0.49 -0.77
CA ALA A 104 22.88 -0.09 -1.83
C ALA A 104 22.99 1.41 -2.16
N SER A 105 23.11 2.26 -1.13
CA SER A 105 23.31 3.71 -1.31
C SER A 105 24.63 4.02 -2.01
N ALA A 106 25.72 3.33 -1.64
CA ALA A 106 27.02 3.47 -2.29
C ALA A 106 27.02 2.96 -3.75
N ARG A 107 26.32 1.85 -4.02
CA ARG A 107 26.13 1.34 -5.39
C ARG A 107 25.36 2.32 -6.26
N ALA A 108 24.28 2.91 -5.75
CA ALA A 108 23.54 3.94 -6.46
C ALA A 108 24.39 5.18 -6.75
N ALA A 109 25.24 5.61 -5.81
CA ALA A 109 26.18 6.71 -6.04
C ALA A 109 27.30 6.37 -7.05
N LYS A 110 27.67 5.08 -7.19
CA LYS A 110 28.67 4.60 -8.16
C LYS A 110 28.09 4.37 -9.55
N SER A 111 26.85 3.88 -9.67
CA SER A 111 26.18 3.77 -10.97
C SER A 111 26.02 5.13 -11.65
N ASP A 112 25.92 6.20 -10.87
CA ASP A 112 25.93 7.58 -11.37
C ASP A 112 27.31 8.00 -11.95
N ASN A 113 28.40 7.25 -11.67
CA ASN A 113 29.79 7.57 -12.06
C ASN A 113 30.46 6.59 -13.04
N GLU A 114 29.93 5.37 -13.27
CA GLU A 114 30.66 4.28 -13.96
C GLU A 114 30.21 3.96 -15.40
N ASN A 115 29.60 4.90 -16.13
CA ASN A 115 29.42 4.75 -17.60
C ASN A 115 30.53 5.46 -18.39
N VAL A 116 31.78 4.97 -18.27
CA VAL A 116 32.86 5.32 -19.22
C VAL A 116 33.66 4.05 -19.56
N SER A 117 33.35 3.45 -20.71
CA SER A 117 34.25 2.56 -21.44
C SER A 117 34.54 3.19 -22.81
N PRO A 118 35.80 3.18 -23.30
CA PRO A 118 36.19 4.05 -24.40
C PRO A 118 36.01 3.37 -25.76
N MET A 119 35.01 3.79 -26.56
CA MET A 119 35.10 3.67 -28.02
C MET A 119 34.18 4.65 -28.78
N VAL A 120 34.83 5.66 -29.37
CA VAL A 120 34.46 6.43 -30.58
C VAL A 120 33.16 7.26 -30.61
N ILE A 121 33.31 8.51 -30.14
CA ILE A 121 32.76 9.81 -30.61
C ILE A 121 31.53 9.78 -31.55
N LYS A 122 30.38 10.20 -31.01
CA LYS A 122 29.64 11.38 -31.49
C LYS A 122 29.21 12.23 -30.30
N SER A 123 29.75 13.45 -30.27
CA SER A 123 29.51 14.48 -29.26
C SER A 123 28.03 14.88 -29.21
N GLY A 124 27.33 14.42 -28.18
CA GLY A 124 26.11 15.01 -27.64
C GLY A 124 26.30 15.09 -26.13
N ASN A 125 26.50 16.30 -25.62
CA ASN A 125 26.81 16.56 -24.22
C ASN A 125 25.54 16.37 -23.38
N GLU A 126 25.11 15.13 -23.15
CA GLU A 126 24.13 14.85 -22.10
C GLU A 126 24.88 14.85 -20.76
N HIS A 127 25.00 16.04 -20.18
CA HIS A 127 25.22 16.20 -18.75
C HIS A 127 24.36 15.16 -18.02
N LEU A 128 24.98 14.35 -17.15
CA LEU A 128 24.30 13.61 -16.09
C LEU A 128 23.29 14.60 -15.47
N LYS A 129 22.00 14.47 -15.80
CA LYS A 129 20.99 15.38 -15.28
C LYS A 129 20.88 15.08 -13.80
N GLU A 130 21.53 15.89 -12.98
CA GLU A 130 21.34 15.85 -11.54
C GLU A 130 19.83 15.88 -11.28
N ARG A 131 19.35 14.83 -10.61
CA ARG A 131 17.93 14.70 -10.27
C ARG A 131 17.54 15.91 -9.41
N PRO A 132 16.38 16.55 -9.65
CA PRO A 132 15.96 17.69 -8.85
C PRO A 132 15.89 17.33 -7.38
N LYS A 133 16.53 18.14 -6.53
CA LYS A 133 16.45 17.99 -5.08
C LYS A 133 15.12 18.51 -4.59
N VAL A 134 14.38 17.66 -3.90
CA VAL A 134 13.04 17.96 -3.38
C VAL A 134 12.93 17.51 -1.93
N PHE A 135 11.96 18.05 -1.19
CA PHE A 135 11.73 17.66 0.20
C PHE A 135 11.10 16.26 0.27
N PHE A 136 9.98 16.03 -0.39
CA PHE A 136 9.41 14.69 -0.51
C PHE A 136 8.62 14.48 -1.80
N VAL A 137 8.52 13.22 -2.21
CA VAL A 137 7.64 12.77 -3.30
C VAL A 137 6.52 11.93 -2.69
N MET A 138 5.27 12.29 -2.99
CA MET A 138 4.08 11.59 -2.55
C MET A 138 3.38 10.93 -3.74
N GLY A 139 3.35 9.60 -3.74
CA GLY A 139 2.62 8.79 -4.70
C GLY A 139 1.27 8.36 -4.13
N ILE A 140 0.19 8.84 -4.74
CA ILE A 140 -1.17 8.41 -4.44
C ILE A 140 -1.48 7.21 -5.34
N ILE A 141 -1.47 6.00 -4.78
CA ILE A 141 -1.71 4.76 -5.51
C ILE A 141 -3.19 4.69 -5.87
N THR A 142 -3.48 4.63 -7.16
CA THR A 142 -4.85 4.70 -7.69
C THR A 142 -5.09 3.66 -8.79
N ALA A 143 -6.35 3.37 -9.12
CA ALA A 143 -6.70 2.43 -10.20
C ALA A 143 -7.55 3.09 -11.30
N PHE A 144 -7.75 2.39 -12.42
CA PHE A 144 -8.62 2.87 -13.51
C PHE A 144 -10.04 3.20 -13.04
N SER A 145 -10.59 2.39 -12.13
CA SER A 145 -11.94 2.58 -11.57
C SER A 145 -12.06 3.77 -10.61
N SER A 146 -10.94 4.33 -10.14
CA SER A 146 -10.90 5.33 -9.08
C SER A 146 -11.05 6.79 -9.56
N ARG A 147 -11.61 7.04 -10.75
CA ARG A 147 -11.74 8.41 -11.28
C ARG A 147 -12.38 9.39 -10.29
N LYS A 148 -13.52 9.01 -9.71
CA LYS A 148 -14.24 9.85 -8.73
C LYS A 148 -13.40 10.15 -7.48
N ARG A 149 -12.55 9.20 -7.04
CA ARG A 149 -11.66 9.40 -5.89
C ARG A 149 -10.57 10.42 -6.23
N ARG A 150 -9.96 10.33 -7.41
CA ARG A 150 -8.97 11.32 -7.87
C ARG A 150 -9.57 12.72 -7.97
N ASP A 151 -10.77 12.84 -8.55
CA ASP A 151 -11.47 14.12 -8.65
C ASP A 151 -11.76 14.69 -7.25
N SER A 152 -12.25 13.86 -6.32
CA SER A 152 -12.46 14.26 -4.92
C SER A 152 -11.18 14.72 -4.22
N ILE A 153 -10.05 14.03 -4.42
CA ILE A 153 -8.75 14.43 -3.87
C ILE A 153 -8.34 15.81 -4.40
N ARG A 154 -8.47 16.04 -5.71
CA ARG A 154 -8.20 17.32 -6.37
C ARG A 154 -9.14 18.45 -5.95
N GLU A 155 -10.37 18.11 -5.54
CA GLU A 155 -11.37 19.07 -5.05
C GLU A 155 -11.22 19.38 -3.57
N THR A 156 -10.40 18.62 -2.84
CA THR A 156 -10.28 18.74 -1.38
C THR A 156 -8.87 19.14 -0.94
N TRP A 157 -7.93 18.20 -0.88
CA TRP A 157 -6.65 18.42 -0.21
C TRP A 157 -5.44 18.51 -1.14
N MET A 158 -5.55 18.04 -2.39
CA MET A 158 -4.47 18.13 -3.37
C MET A 158 -4.60 19.40 -4.21
N PRO A 159 -3.61 20.30 -4.19
CA PRO A 159 -3.61 21.47 -5.08
C PRO A 159 -3.61 21.06 -6.55
N LYS A 160 -4.14 21.94 -7.42
CA LYS A 160 -4.25 21.73 -8.87
C LYS A 160 -3.50 22.80 -9.65
N GLY A 161 -3.14 22.48 -10.89
CA GLY A 161 -2.63 23.46 -11.86
C GLY A 161 -1.45 24.27 -11.32
N GLU A 162 -1.56 25.59 -11.33
CA GLU A 162 -0.49 26.49 -10.88
C GLU A 162 -0.19 26.37 -9.38
N GLU A 163 -1.17 26.05 -8.54
CA GLU A 163 -0.92 25.84 -7.11
C GLU A 163 -0.08 24.59 -6.84
N LEU A 164 -0.31 23.53 -7.62
CA LEU A 164 0.49 22.31 -7.56
C LEU A 164 1.94 22.62 -7.99
N LYS A 165 2.13 23.33 -9.11
CA LYS A 165 3.47 23.75 -9.57
C LYS A 165 4.19 24.65 -8.56
N LYS A 166 3.45 25.54 -7.89
CA LYS A 166 3.98 26.40 -6.82
C LYS A 166 4.45 25.56 -5.63
N LEU A 167 3.66 24.56 -5.24
CA LEU A 167 4.03 23.62 -4.18
C LEU A 167 5.32 22.84 -4.52
N GLU A 168 5.46 22.41 -5.77
CA GLU A 168 6.66 21.73 -6.26
C GLU A 168 7.88 22.65 -6.23
N THR A 169 7.75 23.87 -6.76
CA THR A 169 8.88 24.80 -6.93
C THR A 169 9.30 25.44 -5.61
N GLU A 170 8.35 25.88 -4.79
CA GLU A 170 8.64 26.65 -3.57
C GLU A 170 8.88 25.76 -2.34
N LYS A 171 8.25 24.58 -2.28
CA LYS A 171 8.34 23.69 -1.12
C LYS A 171 9.09 22.40 -1.41
N GLY A 172 9.40 22.12 -2.68
CA GLY A 172 10.01 20.84 -3.07
C GLY A 172 9.07 19.67 -2.74
N ILE A 173 7.76 19.84 -2.88
CA ILE A 173 6.79 18.79 -2.58
C ILE A 173 6.17 18.34 -3.89
N ILE A 174 6.48 17.10 -4.30
CA ILE A 174 5.94 16.49 -5.51
C ILE A 174 4.77 15.58 -5.11
N ILE A 175 3.61 15.74 -5.73
CA ILE A 175 2.43 14.88 -5.48
C ILE A 175 1.93 14.36 -6.83
N ARG A 176 1.85 13.04 -6.99
CA ARG A 176 1.39 12.41 -8.24
C ARG A 176 0.43 11.27 -7.98
N PHE A 177 -0.60 11.14 -8.83
CA PHE A 177 -1.39 9.92 -8.92
C PHE A 177 -0.56 8.84 -9.63
N VAL A 178 -0.33 7.73 -8.95
CA VAL A 178 0.52 6.65 -9.46
C VAL A 178 -0.35 5.56 -10.08
N ILE A 179 -0.14 5.34 -11.37
CA ILE A 179 -0.94 4.41 -12.15
C ILE A 179 -0.08 3.74 -13.23
N GLY A 180 -0.30 2.45 -13.45
CA GLY A 180 0.24 1.66 -14.54
C GLY A 180 -0.61 1.77 -15.81
N HIS A 181 -0.45 0.78 -16.68
CA HIS A 181 -1.23 0.63 -17.90
C HIS A 181 -2.17 -0.57 -17.82
N SER A 182 -3.16 -0.60 -18.72
CA SER A 182 -4.07 -1.74 -18.80
C SER A 182 -3.36 -2.95 -19.43
N ALA A 183 -3.95 -4.14 -19.29
CA ALA A 183 -3.44 -5.36 -19.93
C ALA A 183 -3.43 -5.27 -21.47
N SER A 184 -4.20 -4.34 -22.04
CA SER A 184 -4.24 -4.06 -23.48
C SER A 184 -3.77 -2.62 -23.71
N PRO A 185 -2.44 -2.37 -23.85
CA PRO A 185 -1.89 -1.03 -24.02
C PRO A 185 -2.60 -0.24 -25.13
N GLY A 186 -2.97 1.01 -24.83
CA GLY A 186 -3.71 1.88 -25.76
C GLY A 186 -5.22 1.59 -25.82
N GLY A 187 -5.73 0.73 -24.94
CA GLY A 187 -7.15 0.44 -24.79
C GLY A 187 -7.96 1.65 -24.29
N VAL A 188 -9.27 1.46 -24.12
CA VAL A 188 -10.19 2.52 -23.66
C VAL A 188 -9.79 3.05 -22.27
N LEU A 189 -9.34 2.16 -21.38
CA LEU A 189 -8.91 2.55 -20.04
C LEU A 189 -7.64 3.42 -20.07
N ASP A 190 -6.66 3.07 -20.88
CA ASP A 190 -5.43 3.87 -21.02
C ASP A 190 -5.72 5.24 -21.64
N ARG A 191 -6.51 5.28 -22.72
CA ARG A 191 -6.92 6.54 -23.36
C ARG A 191 -7.70 7.47 -22.42
N ALA A 192 -8.51 6.90 -21.52
CA ALA A 192 -9.22 7.69 -20.51
C ALA A 192 -8.25 8.33 -19.50
N ILE A 193 -7.17 7.63 -19.13
CA ILE A 193 -6.12 8.20 -18.28
C ILE A 193 -5.27 9.21 -19.05
N GLU A 194 -4.95 8.97 -20.31
CA GLU A 194 -4.23 9.93 -21.15
C GLU A 194 -4.98 11.25 -21.27
N ALA A 195 -6.29 11.21 -21.51
CA ALA A 195 -7.13 12.42 -21.55
C ALA A 195 -7.18 13.14 -20.20
N GLU A 196 -7.21 12.39 -19.09
CA GLU A 196 -7.16 12.97 -17.75
C GLU A 196 -5.80 13.62 -17.43
N ASP A 197 -4.71 12.95 -17.80
CA ASP A 197 -3.37 13.47 -17.61
C ASP A 197 -3.10 14.68 -18.53
N GLU A 198 -3.68 14.71 -19.72
CA GLU A 198 -3.64 15.89 -20.58
C GLU A 198 -4.27 17.11 -19.92
N GLN A 199 -5.37 16.90 -19.19
CA GLN A 199 -6.08 17.96 -18.49
C GLN A 199 -5.38 18.41 -17.20
N HIS A 200 -4.88 17.46 -16.39
CA HIS A 200 -4.46 17.74 -15.02
C HIS A 200 -2.94 17.72 -14.81
N LYS A 201 -2.19 17.00 -15.65
CA LYS A 201 -0.71 16.89 -15.59
C LYS A 201 -0.17 16.45 -14.23
N ASP A 202 -0.90 15.57 -13.56
CA ASP A 202 -0.65 15.16 -12.18
C ASP A 202 -0.46 13.65 -12.00
N PHE A 203 -0.26 12.89 -13.09
CA PHE A 203 0.06 11.47 -13.01
C PHE A 203 1.56 11.16 -13.00
N LEU A 204 1.89 10.04 -12.37
CA LEU A 204 3.12 9.29 -12.58
C LEU A 204 2.75 7.95 -13.21
N ARG A 205 3.03 7.82 -14.52
CA ARG A 205 2.76 6.61 -15.30
C ARG A 205 3.88 5.58 -15.06
N LEU A 206 3.50 4.36 -14.68
CA LEU A 206 4.42 3.25 -14.48
C LEU A 206 4.34 2.25 -15.64
N ASN A 207 5.46 1.63 -15.99
CA ASN A 207 5.50 0.47 -16.88
C ASN A 207 5.10 -0.79 -16.09
N HIS A 208 3.81 -0.90 -15.78
CA HIS A 208 3.24 -1.93 -14.92
C HIS A 208 1.81 -2.23 -15.36
N VAL A 209 1.47 -3.50 -15.52
CA VAL A 209 0.09 -3.92 -15.78
C VAL A 209 -0.71 -3.84 -14.49
N GLU A 210 -1.76 -3.02 -14.46
CA GLU A 210 -2.63 -2.91 -13.29
C GLU A 210 -3.38 -4.22 -13.00
N GLY A 211 -3.38 -4.62 -11.73
CA GLY A 211 -4.11 -5.78 -11.23
C GLY A 211 -4.18 -5.77 -9.70
N TYR A 212 -5.18 -6.44 -9.13
CA TYR A 212 -5.35 -6.49 -7.66
C TYR A 212 -4.19 -7.20 -6.97
N HIS A 213 -3.69 -8.30 -7.55
CA HIS A 213 -2.55 -9.05 -7.00
C HIS A 213 -1.19 -8.40 -7.29
N GLU A 214 -1.19 -7.28 -8.00
CA GLU A 214 0.01 -6.59 -8.47
C GLU A 214 0.37 -5.35 -7.64
N LEU A 215 -0.39 -5.07 -6.57
CA LEU A 215 -0.23 -3.87 -5.74
C LEU A 215 1.15 -3.76 -5.07
N SER A 216 1.74 -4.89 -4.67
CA SER A 216 3.09 -4.92 -4.10
C SER A 216 4.14 -4.55 -5.15
N SER A 217 4.06 -5.17 -6.34
CA SER A 217 4.91 -4.88 -7.50
C SER A 217 4.79 -3.41 -7.91
N LYS A 218 3.57 -2.88 -7.96
CA LYS A 218 3.29 -1.47 -8.24
C LYS A 218 3.96 -0.53 -7.24
N THR A 219 3.91 -0.87 -5.96
CA THR A 219 4.51 -0.09 -4.88
C THR A 219 6.04 -0.08 -4.96
N GLN A 220 6.64 -1.25 -5.19
CA GLN A 220 8.09 -1.36 -5.40
C GLN A 220 8.54 -0.54 -6.63
N LEU A 221 7.80 -0.65 -7.74
CA LEU A 221 8.11 0.09 -8.96
C LEU A 221 7.88 1.60 -8.81
N TYR A 222 6.88 2.01 -8.03
CA TYR A 222 6.67 3.40 -7.67
C TYR A 222 7.91 3.99 -6.99
N PHE A 223 8.38 3.37 -5.89
CA PHE A 223 9.56 3.88 -5.18
C PHE A 223 10.78 3.90 -6.08
N SER A 224 10.98 2.86 -6.87
CA SER A 224 12.12 2.77 -7.78
C SER A 224 12.10 3.87 -8.85
N THR A 225 10.94 4.12 -9.44
CA THR A 225 10.74 5.18 -10.44
C THR A 225 10.90 6.56 -9.80
N ALA A 226 10.31 6.78 -8.63
CA ALA A 226 10.39 8.05 -7.92
C ALA A 226 11.84 8.39 -7.53
N VAL A 227 12.62 7.41 -7.06
CA VAL A 227 14.05 7.58 -6.78
C VAL A 227 14.82 7.92 -8.06
N ALA A 228 14.51 7.29 -9.19
CA ALA A 228 15.17 7.59 -10.46
C ALA A 228 14.86 8.99 -10.99
N MET A 229 13.71 9.56 -10.66
CA MET A 229 13.26 10.87 -11.14
C MET A 229 13.65 12.04 -10.24
N TRP A 230 13.61 11.84 -8.91
CA TRP A 230 13.82 12.91 -7.93
C TRP A 230 14.81 12.50 -6.84
N ASP A 231 15.65 13.43 -6.43
CA ASP A 231 16.48 13.31 -5.23
C ASP A 231 15.72 13.88 -4.02
N ALA A 232 14.89 13.05 -3.38
CA ALA A 232 14.03 13.48 -2.28
C ALA A 232 14.55 13.03 -0.91
N ASP A 233 14.32 13.80 0.16
CA ASP A 233 14.62 13.33 1.51
C ASP A 233 13.70 12.15 1.92
N PHE A 234 12.44 12.21 1.49
CA PHE A 234 11.42 11.20 1.77
C PHE A 234 10.58 10.84 0.54
N TYR A 235 10.13 9.59 0.52
CA TYR A 235 9.17 9.07 -0.45
C TYR A 235 7.96 8.51 0.30
N ILE A 236 6.76 8.88 -0.13
CA ILE A 236 5.52 8.62 0.60
C ILE A 236 4.57 7.85 -0.31
N LYS A 237 4.03 6.75 0.19
CA LYS A 237 2.93 6.03 -0.44
C LYS A 237 1.62 6.38 0.27
N VAL A 238 0.57 6.67 -0.48
CA VAL A 238 -0.78 6.98 0.04
C VAL A 238 -1.83 6.25 -0.79
N ASP A 239 -2.90 5.76 -0.18
CA ASP A 239 -4.09 5.23 -0.90
C ASP A 239 -5.02 6.36 -1.36
N ASP A 240 -5.75 6.14 -2.47
CA ASP A 240 -6.64 7.14 -3.05
C ASP A 240 -7.98 7.33 -2.30
N ASP A 241 -8.18 6.65 -1.17
CA ASP A 241 -9.30 6.86 -0.24
C ASP A 241 -8.89 7.49 1.09
N VAL A 242 -7.74 8.18 1.10
CA VAL A 242 -7.21 8.87 2.29
C VAL A 242 -7.26 10.39 2.09
N HIS A 243 -7.61 11.10 3.17
CA HIS A 243 -7.50 12.56 3.24
C HIS A 243 -6.20 12.96 3.96
N ILE A 244 -5.42 13.88 3.38
CA ILE A 244 -4.10 14.24 3.90
C ILE A 244 -4.04 15.72 4.29
N ASN A 245 -3.53 15.98 5.50
CA ASN A 245 -3.09 17.32 5.90
C ASN A 245 -1.61 17.51 5.53
N LEU A 246 -1.35 18.18 4.41
CA LEU A 246 0.01 18.39 3.88
C LEU A 246 0.93 19.15 4.85
N GLY A 247 0.40 20.11 5.62
CA GLY A 247 1.19 20.85 6.61
C GLY A 247 1.66 19.97 7.77
N MET A 248 0.81 19.06 8.24
CA MET A 248 1.15 18.10 9.29
C MET A 248 2.15 17.05 8.81
N VAL A 249 1.99 16.55 7.58
CA VAL A 249 2.97 15.64 6.96
C VAL A 249 4.32 16.34 6.81
N GLY A 250 4.34 17.54 6.21
CA GLY A 250 5.56 18.30 6.00
C GLY A 250 6.29 18.63 7.30
N SER A 251 5.59 19.13 8.32
CA SER A 251 6.21 19.41 9.63
C SER A 251 6.73 18.15 10.32
N THR A 252 6.04 17.01 10.17
CA THR A 252 6.46 15.74 10.77
C THR A 252 7.72 15.19 10.11
N LEU A 253 7.78 15.20 8.78
CA LEU A 253 8.96 14.74 8.05
C LEU A 253 10.16 15.67 8.24
N ALA A 254 9.93 16.99 8.37
CA ALA A 254 11.00 17.95 8.65
C ALA A 254 11.74 17.62 9.96
N ARG A 255 11.02 17.18 11.00
CA ARG A 255 11.61 16.72 12.28
C ARG A 255 12.44 15.43 12.15
N HIS A 256 12.29 14.69 11.06
CA HIS A 256 12.97 13.41 10.82
C HIS A 256 14.08 13.50 9.78
N ARG A 257 14.29 14.66 9.15
CA ARG A 257 15.21 14.83 8.01
C ARG A 257 16.67 14.44 8.32
N SER A 258 17.12 14.62 9.55
CA SER A 258 18.47 14.25 9.99
C SER A 258 18.61 12.80 10.45
N LYS A 259 17.51 12.04 10.53
CA LYS A 259 17.52 10.64 10.98
C LYS A 259 17.73 9.72 9.78
N PRO A 260 18.68 8.77 9.83
CA PRO A 260 18.81 7.75 8.80
C PRO A 260 17.71 6.69 8.94
N ARG A 261 17.42 5.96 7.85
CA ARG A 261 16.53 4.78 7.81
C ARG A 261 15.18 4.99 8.49
N VAL A 262 14.52 6.10 8.17
CA VAL A 262 13.20 6.42 8.69
C VAL A 262 12.16 5.62 7.92
N TYR A 263 11.40 4.79 8.62
CA TYR A 263 10.16 4.20 8.15
C TYR A 263 9.04 4.58 9.12
N ILE A 264 8.10 5.40 8.66
CA ILE A 264 7.06 5.99 9.49
C ILE A 264 5.68 5.78 8.89
N GLY A 265 4.74 5.35 9.74
CA GLY A 265 3.33 5.18 9.43
C GLY A 265 2.62 4.65 10.67
N CYS A 266 1.36 4.25 10.54
CA CYS A 266 0.67 3.56 11.61
C CYS A 266 1.22 2.13 11.71
N MET A 267 2.20 1.92 12.58
CA MET A 267 2.91 0.64 12.70
C MET A 267 2.04 -0.40 13.40
N LYS A 268 1.86 -1.56 12.77
CA LYS A 268 1.14 -2.70 13.31
C LYS A 268 1.93 -4.00 13.18
N SER A 269 1.53 -4.99 13.96
CA SER A 269 1.88 -6.39 13.84
C SER A 269 0.69 -7.20 14.38
N GLY A 270 0.58 -8.45 13.99
CA GLY A 270 -0.52 -9.32 14.36
C GLY A 270 -0.33 -10.72 13.78
N PRO A 271 -1.17 -11.69 14.17
CA PRO A 271 -1.10 -13.04 13.64
C PRO A 271 -1.23 -13.03 12.12
N VAL A 272 -0.46 -13.88 11.44
CA VAL A 272 -0.62 -14.12 10.01
C VAL A 272 -2.01 -14.70 9.77
N LEU A 273 -2.71 -14.17 8.76
CA LEU A 273 -4.10 -14.51 8.49
C LEU A 273 -4.21 -15.85 7.77
N ALA A 274 -4.07 -16.94 8.51
CA ALA A 274 -4.07 -18.32 7.98
C ALA A 274 -5.46 -18.89 7.68
N GLN A 275 -6.54 -18.24 8.12
CA GLN A 275 -7.91 -18.75 7.97
C GLN A 275 -8.45 -18.48 6.57
N LYS A 276 -8.92 -19.53 5.88
CA LYS A 276 -9.59 -19.38 4.58
C LYS A 276 -10.88 -18.57 4.73
N GLY A 277 -11.19 -17.75 3.73
CA GLY A 277 -12.41 -16.94 3.68
C GLY A 277 -12.29 -15.54 4.27
N VAL A 278 -11.18 -15.21 4.95
CA VAL A 278 -10.89 -13.82 5.33
C VAL A 278 -10.29 -13.06 4.15
N LYS A 279 -10.58 -11.75 4.05
CA LYS A 279 -10.20 -10.89 2.93
C LYS A 279 -8.71 -10.96 2.55
N TYR A 280 -7.84 -11.04 3.56
CA TYR A 280 -6.38 -11.03 3.40
C TYR A 280 -5.76 -12.37 3.82
N HIS A 281 -6.45 -13.48 3.54
CA HIS A 281 -5.92 -14.83 3.77
C HIS A 281 -4.56 -14.99 3.08
N GLU A 282 -3.56 -15.45 3.85
CA GLU A 282 -2.21 -15.72 3.37
C GLU A 282 -2.06 -17.22 3.06
N PRO A 283 -2.05 -17.64 1.78
CA PRO A 283 -1.97 -19.06 1.41
C PRO A 283 -0.68 -19.73 1.87
N GLU A 284 0.40 -18.96 1.98
CA GLU A 284 1.71 -19.45 2.40
C GLU A 284 2.03 -19.05 3.84
N TYR A 285 1.02 -18.92 4.70
CA TYR A 285 1.17 -18.41 6.07
C TYR A 285 2.26 -19.14 6.87
N TRP A 286 2.48 -20.42 6.59
CA TRP A 286 3.49 -21.25 7.24
C TRP A 286 4.93 -20.83 6.94
N LYS A 287 5.16 -20.04 5.88
CA LYS A 287 6.46 -19.47 5.50
C LYS A 287 6.71 -18.10 6.13
N PHE A 288 5.67 -17.44 6.62
CA PHE A 288 5.72 -16.03 6.96
C PHE A 288 5.60 -15.79 8.47
N GLY A 289 6.24 -14.72 8.91
CA GLY A 289 6.08 -14.18 10.25
C GLY A 289 7.23 -14.50 11.21
N GLU A 290 7.23 -13.75 12.30
CA GLU A 290 8.10 -13.93 13.45
C GLU A 290 7.59 -15.07 14.35
N GLU A 291 8.30 -15.30 15.45
CA GLU A 291 7.92 -16.27 16.46
C GLU A 291 6.44 -16.11 16.87
N GLY A 292 5.71 -17.24 16.86
CA GLY A 292 4.26 -17.24 17.05
C GLY A 292 3.44 -16.89 15.80
N ASN A 293 4.02 -16.98 14.60
CA ASN A 293 3.33 -16.78 13.31
C ASN A 293 2.67 -15.40 13.21
N LYS A 294 3.45 -14.36 13.45
CA LYS A 294 3.01 -12.95 13.41
C LYS A 294 3.69 -12.20 12.29
N TYR A 295 2.99 -11.34 11.57
CA TYR A 295 3.63 -10.46 10.60
C TYR A 295 4.72 -9.61 11.26
N PHE A 296 5.83 -9.43 10.55
CA PHE A 296 6.83 -8.41 10.89
C PHE A 296 6.16 -7.07 11.15
N ARG A 297 6.74 -6.25 12.03
CA ARG A 297 6.21 -4.91 12.27
C ARG A 297 6.27 -4.08 10.98
N HIS A 298 5.11 -3.61 10.51
CA HIS A 298 4.99 -2.85 9.27
C HIS A 298 3.98 -1.72 9.41
N ALA A 299 4.08 -0.69 8.59
CA ALA A 299 3.09 0.37 8.51
C ALA A 299 1.81 -0.14 7.84
N THR A 300 0.66 0.37 8.25
CA THR A 300 -0.61 0.10 7.58
C THR A 300 -0.61 0.64 6.14
N GLY A 301 -1.46 0.07 5.29
CA GLY A 301 -1.48 0.38 3.86
C GLY A 301 -1.83 1.82 3.53
N GLN A 302 -2.68 2.49 4.33
CA GLN A 302 -3.27 3.79 3.99
C GLN A 302 -2.22 4.87 3.67
N ILE A 303 -1.20 4.98 4.52
CA ILE A 303 -0.10 5.93 4.34
C ILE A 303 1.15 5.50 5.10
N TYR A 304 2.30 5.61 4.44
CA TYR A 304 3.60 5.57 5.10
C TYR A 304 4.65 6.34 4.30
N ALA A 305 5.70 6.78 4.98
CA ALA A 305 6.86 7.44 4.40
C ALA A 305 8.14 6.68 4.73
N ILE A 306 9.06 6.66 3.76
CA ILE A 306 10.40 6.11 3.91
C ILE A 306 11.44 7.16 3.52
N SER A 307 12.59 7.16 4.20
CA SER A 307 13.72 8.02 3.85
C SER A 307 14.40 7.59 2.55
N LYS A 308 15.18 8.50 1.97
CA LYS A 308 15.95 8.30 0.73
C LYS A 308 16.74 6.99 0.69
N ASP A 309 17.45 6.67 1.76
CA ASP A 309 18.29 5.48 1.86
C ASP A 309 17.48 4.18 1.77
N LEU A 310 16.32 4.11 2.42
CA LEU A 310 15.40 2.96 2.30
C LEU A 310 14.75 2.87 0.91
N ALA A 311 14.32 4.00 0.35
CA ALA A 311 13.77 4.00 -1.02
C ALA A 311 14.83 3.58 -2.06
N THR A 312 16.07 4.02 -1.87
CA THR A 312 17.21 3.59 -2.70
C THR A 312 17.49 2.11 -2.53
N TYR A 313 17.44 1.60 -1.30
CA TYR A 313 17.58 0.16 -1.03
C TYR A 313 16.52 -0.67 -1.78
N ILE A 314 15.25 -0.26 -1.76
CA ILE A 314 14.18 -0.91 -2.54
C ILE A 314 14.48 -0.86 -4.04
N SER A 315 14.95 0.28 -4.55
CA SER A 315 15.23 0.46 -5.98
C SER A 315 16.35 -0.45 -6.49
N VAL A 316 17.37 -0.69 -5.68
CA VAL A 316 18.54 -1.52 -6.02
C VAL A 316 18.25 -3.02 -5.87
N ASN A 317 17.35 -3.41 -4.96
CA ASN A 317 17.02 -4.81 -4.68
C ASN A 317 15.66 -5.18 -5.29
N ARG A 318 15.62 -5.23 -6.63
CA ARG A 318 14.44 -5.66 -7.39
C ARG A 318 14.35 -7.17 -7.54
#